data_AF-A0A1M5XJB7-F1
#
_entry.id   AF-A0A1M5XJB7-F1
#
_cell.length_a   1.000
_cell.length_b   1.000
_cell.length_c   1.000
_cell.angle_alpha   90.00
_cell.angle_beta   90.00
_cell.angle_gamma   90.00
#
_symmetry.space_group_name_H-M   'P 1'
#
loop_
_entity.id
_entity.type
_entity.pdbx_description
1 polymer ?
#
loop_
_entity_poly.entity_id
_entity_poly.type
_entity_poly.pdbx_seq_one_letter_code
_entity_poly.pdbx_strand_id
1 'polypeptide(L)'
;MKICMAGIDYNTASLDDRERFAPTKAAQAKLLEKALRYPGVSGCVVISTCNRMELWLSRGEEDVARPFDILCAQFGVDAAAHEKYFTQREDDDAVRHLFEVTSGLKSRIFGEEQILAQVKEAIVFSRENKAADPVLEALFRGAVTAAKKAKTSVHLQAVDRSAPKTAVQILKSRFSGLDGLRCLVIGSGEMGLLSARTLAAEGCAVTITQRRHILSGGVVPAGCAVIDYEDRYKFFESAQVVVSATRSPHYTLACDQVSGLLAGQEKLLFDLAVPRDIDPKIAGLPGITLYDIDHLGGDLTALDDNESVRRVKEIIDGEIREFERWRSIRAMMPMVSELGARAAADTEERVRYSLKNVPLDDNTRKLVCEAAGKAAGKAVQSVLLRFDRDTGGGLLSRGLTEFKGDRRPAGGEDAAVKLPPRFPLFVDLSGKKIAVIGAGPIALRRITALSAYPCTICVTAPEAREEIRRLHHDNRIVYIEKAYEPGDLEDAYLVVAATNDRALNHQIALDAGRNGQFCSVADCREECTFYFPATIRYEGGVIGICGTGDDHGRTRDMAADIREFVKARERR
;
A
#
# COMPACT_ATOMS: atom_id res chain seq x y z
N MET A 1 -16.75 -1.52 -0.04
CA MET A 1 -16.58 -1.58 1.43
C MET A 1 -15.36 -0.76 1.78
N LYS A 2 -15.52 0.33 2.53
CA LYS A 2 -14.46 1.17 3.06
C LYS A 2 -13.98 0.66 4.41
N ILE A 3 -12.70 0.83 4.71
CA ILE A 3 -12.12 0.52 6.01
C ILE A 3 -11.90 1.84 6.74
N CYS A 4 -12.34 1.94 7.99
CA CYS A 4 -12.10 3.15 8.79
C CYS A 4 -11.74 2.79 10.22
N MET A 5 -10.99 3.68 10.85
CA MET A 5 -10.54 3.52 12.21
C MET A 5 -10.62 4.85 12.95
N ALA A 6 -11.00 4.79 14.23
CA ALA A 6 -10.72 5.85 15.18
C ALA A 6 -10.03 5.25 16.40
N GLY A 7 -9.05 5.96 16.94
CA GLY A 7 -8.36 5.51 18.13
C GLY A 7 -7.65 6.60 18.91
N ILE A 8 -7.41 6.32 20.18
CA ILE A 8 -6.67 7.14 21.13
C ILE A 8 -5.38 6.39 21.50
N ASP A 9 -4.26 7.11 21.51
CA ASP A 9 -2.95 6.55 21.84
C ASP A 9 -2.11 7.50 22.71
N TYR A 10 -0.93 7.04 23.12
CA TYR A 10 -0.02 7.80 23.98
C TYR A 10 0.54 9.08 23.32
N ASN A 11 0.49 9.23 21.99
CA ASN A 11 0.96 10.44 21.31
C ASN A 11 -0.07 11.56 21.44
N THR A 12 -1.34 11.19 21.55
CA THR A 12 -2.48 12.09 21.45
C THR A 12 -3.10 12.40 22.81
N ALA A 13 -2.95 11.52 23.81
CA ALA A 13 -3.63 11.66 25.09
C ALA A 13 -2.79 11.23 26.30
N SER A 14 -3.07 11.85 27.45
CA SER A 14 -2.45 11.52 28.74
C SER A 14 -2.85 10.11 29.22
N LEU A 15 -2.22 9.60 30.28
CA LEU A 15 -2.62 8.31 30.87
C LEU A 15 -4.06 8.37 31.40
N ASP A 16 -4.41 9.45 32.12
CA ASP A 16 -5.72 9.64 32.74
C ASP A 16 -6.86 9.72 31.70
N ASP A 17 -6.57 10.30 30.53
CA ASP A 17 -7.52 10.35 29.41
C ASP A 17 -7.69 8.96 28.78
N ARG A 18 -6.62 8.18 28.65
CA ARG A 18 -6.63 6.85 28.02
C ARG A 18 -7.31 5.78 28.89
N GLU A 19 -7.13 5.81 30.21
CA GLU A 19 -7.77 4.84 31.11
C GLU A 19 -9.31 4.86 31.01
N ARG A 20 -9.90 6.03 30.72
CA ARG A 20 -11.35 6.17 30.49
C ARG A 20 -11.86 5.37 29.29
N PHE A 21 -10.99 5.13 28.32
CA PHE A 21 -11.28 4.37 27.10
C PHE A 21 -10.66 2.97 27.12
N ALA A 22 -10.35 2.41 28.30
CA ALA A 22 -9.85 1.04 28.46
C ALA A 22 -10.98 0.08 28.87
N PRO A 23 -11.78 -0.46 27.92
CA PRO A 23 -12.92 -1.30 28.24
C PRO A 23 -12.50 -2.68 28.73
N THR A 24 -13.23 -3.20 29.71
CA THR A 24 -13.19 -4.63 30.06
C THR A 24 -13.61 -5.50 28.87
N LYS A 25 -13.26 -6.79 28.85
CA LYS A 25 -13.67 -7.72 27.78
C LYS A 25 -15.19 -7.77 27.57
N ALA A 26 -15.98 -7.66 28.65
CA ALA A 26 -17.44 -7.58 28.57
C ALA A 26 -17.92 -6.28 27.91
N ALA A 27 -17.26 -5.14 28.21
CA ALA A 27 -17.56 -3.87 27.56
C ALA A 27 -17.12 -3.86 26.08
N GLN A 28 -16.03 -4.54 25.73
CA GLN A 28 -15.61 -4.74 24.33
C GLN A 28 -16.65 -5.54 23.54
N ALA A 29 -17.16 -6.65 24.10
CA ALA A 29 -18.21 -7.44 23.46
C ALA A 29 -19.48 -6.59 23.19
N LYS A 30 -19.91 -5.80 24.18
CA LYS A 30 -21.04 -4.86 24.01
C LYS A 30 -20.77 -3.77 22.97
N LEU A 31 -19.54 -3.26 22.89
CA LEU A 31 -19.15 -2.28 21.88
C LEU A 31 -19.22 -2.88 20.47
N LEU A 32 -18.71 -4.10 20.27
CA LEU A 32 -18.82 -4.82 19.00
C LEU A 32 -20.29 -5.01 18.60
N GLU A 33 -21.12 -5.49 19.53
CA GLU A 33 -22.55 -5.69 19.26
C GLU A 33 -23.25 -4.38 18.87
N LYS A 34 -22.97 -3.27 19.57
CA LYS A 34 -23.54 -1.96 19.23
C LYS A 34 -23.04 -1.46 17.87
N ALA A 35 -21.75 -1.61 17.59
CA ALA A 35 -21.16 -1.16 16.33
C ALA A 35 -21.81 -1.85 15.12
N LEU A 36 -22.09 -3.15 15.20
CA LEU A 36 -22.78 -3.90 14.14
C LEU A 36 -24.25 -3.48 13.91
N ARG A 37 -24.88 -2.80 14.88
CA ARG A 37 -26.26 -2.30 14.72
C ARG A 37 -26.33 -1.01 13.92
N TYR A 38 -25.19 -0.33 13.68
CA TYR A 38 -25.17 0.87 12.86
C TYR A 38 -25.38 0.50 11.38
N PRO A 39 -26.28 1.22 10.66
CA PRO A 39 -26.51 0.98 9.24
C PRO A 39 -25.22 1.00 8.45
N GLY A 40 -25.03 0.04 7.54
CA GLY A 40 -23.87 -0.03 6.67
C GLY A 40 -22.58 -0.56 7.31
N VAL A 41 -22.52 -0.82 8.63
CA VAL A 41 -21.40 -1.54 9.25
C VAL A 41 -21.52 -3.03 8.94
N SER A 42 -20.53 -3.57 8.23
CA SER A 42 -20.46 -5.01 7.87
C SER A 42 -19.61 -5.81 8.85
N GLY A 43 -18.64 -5.16 9.51
CA GLY A 43 -17.82 -5.79 10.54
C GLY A 43 -17.08 -4.76 11.39
N CYS A 44 -16.65 -5.18 12.57
CA CYS A 44 -15.87 -4.34 13.47
C CYS A 44 -14.84 -5.14 14.28
N VAL A 45 -13.72 -4.50 14.61
CA VAL A 45 -12.65 -5.05 15.47
C VAL A 45 -12.21 -3.98 16.47
N VAL A 46 -11.97 -4.41 17.71
CA VAL A 46 -11.47 -3.53 18.79
C VAL A 46 -10.06 -3.97 19.18
N ILE A 47 -9.10 -3.05 19.07
CA ILE A 47 -7.75 -3.22 19.63
C ILE A 47 -7.70 -2.41 20.92
N SER A 48 -7.53 -3.08 22.05
CA SER A 48 -7.45 -2.43 23.35
C SER A 48 -6.23 -2.94 24.10
N THR A 49 -5.34 -2.01 24.45
CA THR A 49 -4.09 -2.25 25.17
C THR A 49 -3.92 -1.18 26.25
N CYS A 50 -2.91 -1.29 27.11
CA CYS A 50 -2.58 -0.21 28.05
C CYS A 50 -2.14 1.09 27.36
N ASN A 51 -1.77 1.01 26.07
CA ASN A 51 -1.19 2.12 25.33
C ASN A 51 -2.06 2.67 24.21
N ARG A 52 -3.07 1.91 23.75
CA ARG A 52 -3.97 2.31 22.67
C ARG A 52 -5.35 1.68 22.80
N MET A 53 -6.35 2.41 22.35
CA MET A 53 -7.68 1.89 22.10
C MET A 53 -8.08 2.32 20.69
N GLU A 54 -8.39 1.37 19.82
CA GLU A 54 -8.76 1.59 18.43
C GLU A 54 -10.01 0.78 18.07
N LEU A 55 -11.00 1.44 17.45
CA LEU A 55 -12.15 0.79 16.83
C LEU A 55 -12.00 0.82 15.31
N TRP A 56 -12.03 -0.36 14.72
CA TRP A 56 -11.93 -0.58 13.28
C TRP A 56 -13.28 -1.03 12.74
N LEU A 57 -13.73 -0.44 11.64
CA LEU A 57 -14.97 -0.80 10.96
C LEU A 57 -14.73 -1.11 9.47
N SER A 58 -15.42 -2.12 8.96
CA SER A 58 -15.65 -2.37 7.54
C SER A 58 -17.08 -1.90 7.23
N ARG A 59 -17.23 -0.90 6.35
CA ARG A 59 -18.52 -0.26 6.08
C ARG A 59 -18.82 -0.07 4.59
N GLY A 60 -20.10 0.10 4.25
CA GLY A 60 -20.56 0.50 2.90
C GLY A 60 -20.17 1.92 2.52
N GLU A 61 -20.60 2.38 1.34
CA GLU A 61 -20.35 3.75 0.85
C GLU A 61 -21.32 4.80 1.41
N GLU A 62 -22.43 4.38 2.02
CA GLU A 62 -23.42 5.29 2.63
C GLU A 62 -22.85 5.99 3.88
N ASP A 63 -23.44 7.12 4.25
CA ASP A 63 -22.99 8.05 5.30
C ASP A 63 -23.17 7.45 6.71
N VAL A 64 -22.35 6.44 7.04
CA VAL A 64 -22.39 5.70 8.30
C VAL A 64 -21.67 6.46 9.41
N ALA A 65 -22.15 6.31 10.65
CA ALA A 65 -21.52 6.84 11.87
C ALA A 65 -20.00 6.57 11.92
N ARG A 66 -19.21 7.59 12.25
CA ARG A 66 -17.75 7.47 12.36
C ARG A 66 -17.42 6.54 13.54
N PRO A 67 -16.33 5.76 13.47
CA PRO A 67 -15.91 4.95 14.62
C PRO A 67 -15.73 5.80 15.89
N PHE A 68 -15.32 7.06 15.74
CA PHE A 68 -15.23 8.03 16.83
C PHE A 68 -16.57 8.29 17.52
N ASP A 69 -17.66 8.48 16.77
CA ASP A 69 -18.98 8.75 17.33
C ASP A 69 -19.50 7.53 18.11
N ILE A 70 -19.23 6.32 17.60
CA ILE A 70 -19.58 5.05 18.28
C ILE A 70 -18.82 4.91 19.61
N LEU A 71 -17.53 5.26 19.61
CA LEU A 71 -16.72 5.25 20.83
C LEU A 71 -17.24 6.27 21.84
N CYS A 72 -17.52 7.51 21.42
CA CYS A 72 -18.06 8.53 22.32
C CYS A 72 -19.38 8.11 22.96
N ALA A 73 -20.29 7.54 22.17
CA ALA A 73 -21.56 7.02 22.65
C ALA A 73 -21.41 5.83 23.60
N GLN A 74 -20.38 4.98 23.41
CA GLN A 74 -20.13 3.83 24.27
C GLN A 74 -19.58 4.23 25.64
N PHE A 75 -18.68 5.20 25.68
CA PHE A 75 -18.03 5.65 26.92
C PHE A 75 -18.78 6.81 27.59
N GLY A 76 -19.83 7.35 26.95
CA GLY A 76 -20.65 8.43 27.52
C GLY A 76 -19.92 9.75 27.61
N VAL A 77 -19.01 10.02 26.66
CA VAL A 77 -18.19 11.23 26.61
C VAL A 77 -18.70 12.19 25.55
N ASP A 78 -18.49 13.49 25.77
CA ASP A 78 -18.82 14.52 24.78
C ASP A 78 -17.83 14.47 23.60
N ALA A 79 -18.36 14.29 22.39
CA ALA A 79 -17.58 14.20 21.16
C ALA A 79 -16.75 15.48 20.91
N ALA A 80 -17.35 16.67 21.12
CA ALA A 80 -16.66 17.93 20.84
C ALA A 80 -15.45 18.15 21.76
N ALA A 81 -15.57 17.78 23.04
CA ALA A 81 -14.49 17.92 24.01
C ALA A 81 -13.32 16.93 23.77
N HIS A 82 -13.57 15.79 23.13
CA HIS A 82 -12.60 14.69 23.04
C HIS A 82 -12.01 14.47 21.64
N GLU A 83 -12.54 15.08 20.59
CA GLU A 83 -12.09 14.86 19.20
C GLU A 83 -10.59 15.09 19.01
N LYS A 84 -10.02 16.09 19.70
CA LYS A 84 -8.57 16.41 19.68
C LYS A 84 -7.65 15.28 20.16
N TYR A 85 -8.18 14.31 20.91
CA TYR A 85 -7.42 13.17 21.44
C TYR A 85 -7.49 11.95 20.53
N PHE A 86 -8.34 11.96 19.50
CA PHE A 86 -8.56 10.82 18.63
C PHE A 86 -7.92 11.03 17.26
N THR A 87 -7.22 10.01 16.79
CA THR A 87 -6.81 9.90 15.39
C THR A 87 -7.87 9.14 14.62
N GLN A 88 -8.27 9.66 13.45
CA GLN A 88 -9.22 9.02 12.54
C GLN A 88 -8.51 8.75 11.21
N ARG A 89 -8.69 7.55 10.66
CA ARG A 89 -8.10 7.14 9.37
C ARG A 89 -9.12 6.41 8.51
N GLU A 90 -8.97 6.53 7.20
CA GLU A 90 -9.80 5.85 6.21
C GLU A 90 -8.96 5.16 5.13
N ASP A 91 -9.51 4.06 4.61
CA ASP A 91 -9.01 3.21 3.53
C ASP A 91 -7.49 3.01 3.59
N ASP A 92 -6.74 3.48 2.58
CA ASP A 92 -5.31 3.22 2.43
C ASP A 92 -4.50 3.66 3.67
N ASP A 93 -4.89 4.76 4.30
CA ASP A 93 -4.21 5.27 5.50
C ASP A 93 -4.52 4.40 6.73
N ALA A 94 -5.77 3.95 6.86
CA ALA A 94 -6.14 3.00 7.91
C ALA A 94 -5.43 1.64 7.71
N VAL A 95 -5.45 1.11 6.48
CA VAL A 95 -4.76 -0.14 6.14
C VAL A 95 -3.28 -0.01 6.47
N ARG A 96 -2.59 1.00 5.96
CA ARG A 96 -1.15 1.21 6.23
C ARG A 96 -0.85 1.32 7.71
N HIS A 97 -1.64 2.09 8.46
CA HIS A 97 -1.47 2.23 9.91
C HIS A 97 -1.55 0.89 10.64
N LEU A 98 -2.51 0.01 10.30
CA LEU A 98 -2.59 -1.31 10.94
C LEU A 98 -1.31 -2.12 10.73
N PHE A 99 -0.80 -2.15 9.49
CA PHE A 99 0.42 -2.89 9.16
C PHE A 99 1.65 -2.32 9.88
N GLU A 100 1.77 -0.98 9.96
CA GLU A 100 2.85 -0.31 10.67
C GLU A 100 2.79 -0.56 12.18
N VAL A 101 1.61 -0.44 12.81
CA VAL A 101 1.41 -0.72 14.24
C VAL A 101 1.70 -2.17 14.56
N THR A 102 1.16 -3.11 13.77
CA THR A 102 1.36 -4.55 14.00
C THR A 102 2.83 -4.95 13.82
N SER A 103 3.56 -4.27 12.94
CA SER A 103 4.99 -4.49 12.71
C SER A 103 5.89 -3.73 13.70
N GLY A 104 5.32 -2.96 14.63
CA GLY A 104 6.05 -2.26 15.68
C GLY A 104 6.63 -0.90 15.29
N LEU A 105 6.48 -0.44 14.03
CA LEU A 105 7.02 0.85 13.54
C LEU A 105 6.44 2.09 14.25
N LYS A 106 5.28 1.95 14.90
CA LYS A 106 4.57 3.02 15.62
C LYS A 106 4.51 2.80 17.14
N SER A 107 5.27 1.85 17.67
CA SER A 107 5.37 1.59 19.12
C SER A 107 6.58 2.32 19.72
N ARG A 108 6.44 2.87 20.94
CA ARG A 108 7.54 3.49 21.70
C ARG A 108 8.73 2.54 21.89
N ILE A 109 8.44 1.25 22.00
CA ILE A 109 9.44 0.18 22.06
C ILE A 109 9.26 -0.64 20.78
N PHE A 110 10.17 -0.43 19.83
CA PHE A 110 10.18 -1.11 18.55
C PHE A 110 10.47 -2.60 18.76
N GLY A 111 9.50 -3.47 18.43
CA GLY A 111 9.63 -4.92 18.61
C GLY A 111 8.99 -5.50 19.87
N GLU A 112 8.16 -4.76 20.60
CA GLU A 112 7.29 -5.37 21.62
C GLU A 112 6.46 -6.50 21.00
N GLU A 113 6.76 -7.75 21.38
CA GLU A 113 5.99 -8.93 20.93
C GLU A 113 4.50 -8.83 21.30
N GLN A 114 4.20 -7.96 22.27
CA GLN A 114 2.88 -7.74 22.82
C GLN A 114 1.89 -7.15 21.81
N ILE A 115 2.30 -6.24 20.92
CA ILE A 115 1.34 -5.63 19.96
C ILE A 115 0.91 -6.62 18.88
N LEU A 116 1.83 -7.43 18.35
CA LEU A 116 1.51 -8.49 17.38
C LEU A 116 0.52 -9.51 17.98
N ALA A 117 0.80 -9.94 19.22
CA ALA A 117 -0.08 -10.85 19.95
C ALA A 117 -1.46 -10.20 20.19
N GLN A 118 -1.51 -8.94 20.61
CA GLN A 118 -2.75 -8.20 20.85
C GLN A 118 -3.59 -8.00 19.58
N VAL A 119 -2.98 -7.66 18.44
CA VAL A 119 -3.68 -7.55 17.16
C VAL A 119 -4.26 -8.89 16.74
N LYS A 120 -3.50 -9.98 16.92
CA LYS A 120 -3.97 -11.34 16.66
C LYS A 120 -5.12 -11.74 17.60
N GLU A 121 -5.05 -11.39 18.87
CA GLU A 121 -6.11 -11.64 19.85
C GLU A 121 -7.37 -10.80 19.55
N ALA A 122 -7.21 -9.55 19.11
CA ALA A 122 -8.31 -8.65 18.77
C ALA A 122 -9.18 -9.20 17.63
N ILE A 123 -8.56 -9.72 16.56
CA ILE A 123 -9.31 -10.32 15.45
C ILE A 123 -9.96 -11.64 15.85
N VAL A 124 -9.30 -12.47 16.68
CA VAL A 124 -9.88 -13.72 17.20
C VAL A 124 -11.09 -13.42 18.08
N PHE A 125 -10.97 -12.46 19.00
CA PHE A 125 -12.06 -12.03 19.87
C PHE A 125 -13.24 -11.49 19.08
N SER A 126 -12.99 -10.69 18.04
CA SER A 126 -14.04 -10.16 17.18
C SER A 126 -14.75 -11.27 16.38
N ARG A 127 -14.01 -12.28 15.93
CA ARG A 127 -14.57 -13.47 15.27
C ARG A 127 -15.43 -14.32 16.20
N GLU A 128 -14.99 -14.55 17.44
CA GLU A 128 -15.76 -15.29 18.47
C GLU A 128 -17.09 -14.59 18.79
N ASN A 129 -17.10 -13.25 18.73
CA ASN A 129 -18.31 -12.43 18.89
C ASN A 129 -19.09 -12.22 17.57
N LYS A 130 -18.74 -12.93 16.48
CA LYS A 130 -19.37 -12.83 15.15
C LYS A 130 -19.38 -11.40 14.58
N ALA A 131 -18.39 -10.61 14.94
CA ALA A 131 -18.28 -9.20 14.57
C ALA A 131 -17.26 -8.94 13.45
N ALA A 132 -16.29 -9.83 13.25
CA ALA A 132 -15.35 -9.71 12.15
C ALA A 132 -15.98 -10.16 10.82
N ASP A 133 -15.94 -9.30 9.80
CA ASP A 133 -16.30 -9.67 8.44
C ASP A 133 -15.09 -10.23 7.69
N PRO A 134 -15.30 -10.85 6.50
CA PRO A 134 -14.18 -11.40 5.74
C PRO A 134 -13.13 -10.36 5.32
N VAL A 135 -13.50 -9.08 5.18
CA VAL A 135 -12.57 -8.00 4.83
C VAL A 135 -11.62 -7.72 5.98
N LEU A 136 -12.14 -7.51 7.21
CA LEU A 136 -11.32 -7.32 8.40
C LEU A 136 -10.51 -8.58 8.75
N GLU A 137 -11.07 -9.78 8.56
CA GLU A 137 -10.30 -11.02 8.73
C GLU A 137 -9.08 -11.09 7.80
N ALA A 138 -9.26 -10.73 6.51
CA ALA A 138 -8.15 -10.72 5.56
C ALA A 138 -7.13 -9.62 5.89
N LEU A 139 -7.60 -8.43 6.26
CA LEU A 139 -6.77 -7.29 6.63
C LEU A 139 -5.87 -7.60 7.84
N PHE A 140 -6.48 -8.02 8.95
CA PHE A 140 -5.74 -8.33 10.18
C PHE A 140 -4.80 -9.53 10.01
N ARG A 141 -5.21 -10.53 9.23
CA ARG A 141 -4.33 -11.66 8.87
C ARG A 141 -3.13 -11.20 8.05
N GLY A 142 -3.34 -10.29 7.09
CA GLY A 142 -2.26 -9.67 6.31
C GLY A 142 -1.29 -8.92 7.21
N ALA A 143 -1.80 -8.07 8.11
CA ALA A 143 -0.97 -7.31 9.05
C ALA A 143 -0.12 -8.22 9.96
N VAL A 144 -0.71 -9.28 10.52
CA VAL A 144 0.00 -10.29 11.32
C VAL A 144 1.05 -11.03 10.48
N THR A 145 0.78 -11.29 9.20
CA THR A 145 1.71 -11.95 8.29
C THR A 145 2.91 -11.05 7.96
N ALA A 146 2.66 -9.78 7.65
CA ALA A 146 3.69 -8.78 7.44
C ALA A 146 4.61 -8.64 8.65
N ALA A 147 4.05 -8.52 9.85
CA ALA A 147 4.82 -8.37 11.08
C ALA A 147 5.68 -9.61 11.39
N LYS A 148 5.16 -10.83 11.16
CA LYS A 148 5.95 -12.07 11.28
C LYS A 148 7.10 -12.12 10.28
N LYS A 149 6.84 -11.76 9.02
CA LYS A 149 7.85 -11.68 7.95
C LYS A 149 8.92 -10.65 8.27
N ALA A 150 8.52 -9.46 8.73
CA ALA A 150 9.43 -8.40 9.16
C ALA A 150 10.35 -8.88 10.28
N LYS A 151 9.80 -9.57 11.29
CA LYS A 151 10.56 -10.12 12.42
C LYS A 151 11.58 -11.20 12.02
N THR A 152 11.26 -12.02 11.01
CA THR A 152 12.18 -13.07 10.53
C THR A 152 13.22 -12.55 9.54
N SER A 153 12.81 -11.63 8.67
CA SER A 153 13.63 -11.11 7.56
C SER A 153 14.57 -10.00 7.98
N VAL A 154 14.22 -9.30 9.06
CA VAL A 154 15.05 -8.26 9.65
C VAL A 154 15.41 -8.76 11.03
N HIS A 155 16.66 -9.17 11.21
CA HIS A 155 17.24 -9.38 12.54
C HIS A 155 17.38 -8.01 13.20
N LEU A 156 16.24 -7.45 13.60
CA LEU A 156 16.16 -6.28 14.46
C LEU A 156 16.53 -6.76 15.85
N GLN A 157 17.81 -7.07 16.05
CA GLN A 157 18.43 -6.80 17.32
C GLN A 157 18.39 -5.27 17.46
N ALA A 158 17.27 -4.79 17.98
CA ALA A 158 17.09 -3.42 18.43
C ALA A 158 17.97 -3.23 19.68
N VAL A 159 19.29 -3.22 19.48
CA VAL A 159 20.15 -2.33 20.22
C VAL A 159 20.90 -1.58 19.16
N ASP A 160 20.58 -0.31 19.06
CA ASP A 160 21.18 0.61 18.13
C ASP A 160 22.71 0.46 18.23
N ARG A 161 23.35 -0.15 17.22
CA ARG A 161 24.82 -0.28 17.19
C ARG A 161 25.49 1.10 17.17
N SER A 162 24.73 2.18 16.98
CA SER A 162 25.17 3.56 17.15
C SER A 162 25.21 4.02 18.62
N ALA A 163 24.47 3.41 19.55
CA ALA A 163 24.39 3.88 20.94
C ALA A 163 25.75 3.93 21.66
N PRO A 164 26.68 2.95 21.51
CA PRO A 164 28.03 3.08 22.03
C PRO A 164 28.83 4.25 21.43
N LYS A 165 28.59 4.59 20.16
CA LYS A 165 29.22 5.74 19.51
C LYS A 165 28.63 7.05 20.00
N THR A 166 27.31 7.13 20.17
CA THR A 166 26.62 8.29 20.76
C THR A 166 27.08 8.52 22.19
N ALA A 167 27.23 7.46 22.99
CA ALA A 167 27.82 7.55 24.33
C ALA A 167 29.22 8.18 24.28
N VAL A 168 30.09 7.73 23.37
CA VAL A 168 31.42 8.35 23.17
C VAL A 168 31.33 9.83 22.76
N GLN A 169 30.38 10.22 21.89
CA GLN A 169 30.18 11.62 21.52
C GLN A 169 29.77 12.47 22.73
N ILE A 170 28.87 11.96 23.57
CA ILE A 170 28.47 12.62 24.83
C ILE A 170 29.70 12.77 25.73
N LEU A 171 30.53 11.73 25.87
CA LEU A 171 31.76 11.80 26.65
C LEU A 171 32.72 12.87 26.11
N LYS A 172 32.93 12.95 24.79
CA LYS A 172 33.77 13.97 24.15
C LYS A 172 33.26 15.39 24.35
N SER A 173 31.95 15.58 24.52
CA SER A 173 31.36 16.90 24.83
C SER A 173 31.53 17.31 26.28
N ARG A 174 31.69 16.34 27.19
CA ARG A 174 31.77 16.55 28.64
C ARG A 174 33.19 16.59 29.17
N PHE A 175 34.10 15.79 28.60
CA PHE A 175 35.49 15.71 29.03
C PHE A 175 36.41 16.34 27.99
N SER A 176 37.45 17.05 28.45
CA SER A 176 38.50 17.62 27.60
C SER A 176 39.41 16.58 26.94
N GLY A 177 39.28 15.31 27.34
CA GLY A 177 39.98 14.14 26.80
C GLY A 177 39.48 12.84 27.46
N LEU A 178 39.58 11.71 26.77
CA LEU A 178 39.10 10.40 27.23
C LEU A 178 40.22 9.44 27.65
N ASP A 179 41.47 9.83 27.46
CA ASP A 179 42.63 9.00 27.78
C ASP A 179 42.71 8.72 29.29
N GLY A 180 42.78 7.45 29.66
CA GLY A 180 42.80 7.00 31.05
C GLY A 180 41.47 7.17 31.81
N LEU A 181 40.39 7.62 31.17
CA LEU A 181 39.07 7.77 31.81
C LEU A 181 38.56 6.40 32.26
N ARG A 182 38.21 6.26 33.55
CA ARG A 182 37.81 4.96 34.12
C ARG A 182 36.37 4.61 33.75
N CYS A 183 36.22 3.57 32.94
CA CYS A 183 34.95 3.11 32.41
C CYS A 183 34.64 1.69 32.89
N LEU A 184 33.46 1.49 33.48
CA LEU A 184 32.94 0.16 33.85
C LEU A 184 31.86 -0.26 32.85
N VAL A 185 32.01 -1.43 32.24
CA VAL A 185 31.00 -2.03 31.35
C VAL A 185 30.41 -3.26 32.04
N ILE A 186 29.12 -3.19 32.36
CA ILE A 186 28.37 -4.26 32.99
C ILE A 186 27.68 -5.07 31.88
N GLY A 187 28.16 -6.29 31.67
CA GLY A 187 27.66 -7.22 30.65
C GLY A 187 28.69 -7.57 29.58
N SER A 188 28.80 -8.86 29.27
CA SER A 188 29.74 -9.40 28.28
C SER A 188 29.04 -9.91 27.01
N GLY A 189 27.79 -9.48 26.77
CA GLY A 189 27.09 -9.73 25.52
C GLY A 189 27.64 -8.87 24.37
N GLU A 190 27.09 -9.04 23.17
CA GLU A 190 27.55 -8.32 21.96
C GLU A 190 27.65 -6.80 22.16
N MET A 191 26.65 -6.19 22.81
CA MET A 191 26.59 -4.75 23.10
C MET A 191 27.56 -4.29 24.18
N GLY A 192 27.77 -5.09 25.23
CA GLY A 192 28.80 -4.81 26.23
C GLY A 192 30.20 -4.86 25.60
N LEU A 193 30.48 -5.88 24.78
CA LEU A 193 31.75 -6.01 24.05
C LEU A 193 31.96 -4.89 23.03
N LEU A 194 30.90 -4.45 22.34
CA LEU A 194 30.96 -3.30 21.43
C LEU A 194 31.23 -1.99 22.19
N SER A 195 30.57 -1.78 23.31
CA SER A 195 30.78 -0.59 24.17
C SER A 195 32.20 -0.55 24.72
N ALA A 196 32.69 -1.68 25.22
CA ALA A 196 34.05 -1.80 25.72
C ALA A 196 35.09 -1.52 24.62
N ARG A 197 34.92 -2.10 23.42
CA ARG A 197 35.77 -1.81 22.24
C ARG A 197 35.79 -0.35 21.87
N THR A 198 34.62 0.29 21.82
CA THR A 198 34.48 1.68 21.38
C THR A 198 35.13 2.64 22.38
N LEU A 199 34.97 2.40 23.68
CA LEU A 199 35.62 3.19 24.73
C LEU A 199 37.14 2.98 24.76
N ALA A 200 37.61 1.73 24.63
CA ALA A 200 39.04 1.43 24.63
C ALA A 200 39.76 2.04 23.42
N ALA A 201 39.11 2.08 22.25
CA ALA A 201 39.64 2.71 21.06
C ALA A 201 39.86 4.24 21.22
N GLU A 202 39.16 4.87 22.17
CA GLU A 202 39.28 6.29 22.50
C GLU A 202 40.27 6.54 23.66
N GLY A 203 40.98 5.52 24.13
CA GLY A 203 41.99 5.62 25.20
C GLY A 203 41.45 5.45 26.63
N CYS A 204 40.17 5.12 26.81
CA CYS A 204 39.61 4.91 28.16
C CYS A 204 40.24 3.69 28.86
N ALA A 205 40.36 3.77 30.19
CA ALA A 205 40.69 2.63 31.04
C ALA A 205 39.41 1.80 31.30
N VAL A 206 39.16 0.81 30.42
CA VAL A 206 37.90 0.04 30.42
C VAL A 206 38.03 -1.25 31.24
N THR A 207 37.06 -1.47 32.13
CA THR A 207 36.87 -2.73 32.86
C THR A 207 35.51 -3.32 32.50
N ILE A 208 35.45 -4.60 32.11
CA ILE A 208 34.21 -5.30 31.76
C ILE A 208 33.88 -6.41 32.76
N THR A 209 32.62 -6.54 33.16
CA THR A 209 32.18 -7.61 34.06
C THR A 209 31.90 -8.91 33.29
N GLN A 210 32.34 -10.05 33.82
CA GLN A 210 31.95 -11.38 33.37
C GLN A 210 31.50 -12.23 34.56
N ARG A 211 30.61 -13.20 34.34
CA ARG A 211 30.20 -14.15 35.39
C ARG A 211 31.27 -15.24 35.56
N ARG A 212 31.48 -15.75 36.79
CA ARG A 212 32.51 -16.79 37.13
C ARG A 212 32.63 -17.96 36.19
N HIS A 213 31.52 -18.46 35.65
CA HIS A 213 31.52 -19.62 34.76
C HIS A 213 32.06 -19.32 33.34
N ILE A 214 32.28 -18.05 32.99
CA ILE A 214 32.77 -17.58 31.66
C ILE A 214 34.15 -16.91 31.77
N LEU A 215 34.59 -16.53 32.98
CA LEU A 215 35.84 -15.82 33.25
C LEU A 215 37.09 -16.48 32.65
N SER A 216 37.08 -17.81 32.48
CA SER A 216 38.21 -18.59 31.95
C SER A 216 38.26 -18.74 30.42
N GLY A 217 37.32 -18.14 29.67
CA GLY A 217 37.22 -18.33 28.21
C GLY A 217 36.36 -17.30 27.45
N GLY A 218 35.91 -16.23 28.10
CA GLY A 218 35.14 -15.16 27.45
C GLY A 218 35.99 -14.32 26.51
N VAL A 219 35.40 -13.83 25.42
CA VAL A 219 36.05 -12.87 24.52
C VAL A 219 36.23 -11.54 25.26
N VAL A 220 37.48 -11.08 25.38
CA VAL A 220 37.82 -9.79 25.98
C VAL A 220 38.41 -8.89 24.89
N PRO A 221 37.89 -7.67 24.69
CA PRO A 221 38.51 -6.73 23.79
C PRO A 221 39.94 -6.37 24.22
N ALA A 222 40.83 -6.16 23.25
CA ALA A 222 42.17 -5.67 23.53
C ALA A 222 42.11 -4.34 24.29
N GLY A 223 42.93 -4.20 25.34
CA GLY A 223 42.97 -3.01 26.19
C GLY A 223 41.90 -2.93 27.29
N CYS A 224 41.05 -3.96 27.44
CA CYS A 224 40.07 -4.02 28.52
C CYS A 224 40.51 -4.98 29.64
N ALA A 225 40.32 -4.57 30.90
CA ALA A 225 40.43 -5.45 32.06
C ALA A 225 39.10 -6.20 32.27
N VAL A 226 39.17 -7.40 32.88
CA VAL A 226 37.97 -8.19 33.23
C VAL A 226 37.88 -8.37 34.73
N ILE A 227 36.67 -8.25 35.26
CA ILE A 227 36.34 -8.51 36.66
C ILE A 227 35.16 -9.46 36.77
N ASP A 228 34.99 -10.06 37.95
CA ASP A 228 33.77 -10.79 38.27
C ASP A 228 32.59 -9.81 38.34
N TYR A 229 31.42 -10.23 37.85
CA TYR A 229 30.16 -9.51 37.96
C TYR A 229 29.80 -9.17 39.42
N GLU A 230 30.18 -10.02 40.37
CA GLU A 230 29.95 -9.74 41.79
C GLU A 230 30.75 -8.53 42.30
N ASP A 231 31.89 -8.22 41.67
CA ASP A 231 32.73 -7.08 42.06
C ASP A 231 32.25 -5.73 41.48
N ARG A 232 31.17 -5.72 40.68
CA ARG A 232 30.71 -4.52 39.95
C ARG A 232 30.50 -3.29 40.83
N TYR A 233 30.01 -3.45 42.06
CA TYR A 233 29.78 -2.32 42.97
C TYR A 233 31.09 -1.70 43.48
N LYS A 234 32.11 -2.53 43.72
CA LYS A 234 33.45 -2.05 44.08
C LYS A 234 34.08 -1.23 42.96
N PHE A 235 33.88 -1.65 41.71
CA PHE A 235 34.39 -0.92 40.55
C PHE A 235 33.52 0.28 40.18
N PHE A 236 32.22 0.25 40.48
CA PHE A 236 31.31 1.38 40.33
C PHE A 236 31.79 2.61 41.12
N GLU A 237 32.30 2.42 42.34
CA GLU A 237 32.82 3.50 43.18
C GLU A 237 33.95 4.28 42.50
N SER A 238 34.88 3.59 41.83
CA SER A 238 36.03 4.22 41.18
C SER A 238 35.79 4.67 39.73
N ALA A 239 34.75 4.17 39.07
CA ALA A 239 34.42 4.49 37.68
C ALA A 239 33.79 5.88 37.53
N GLN A 240 34.15 6.60 36.47
CA GLN A 240 33.52 7.88 36.11
C GLN A 240 32.40 7.68 35.08
N VAL A 241 32.50 6.61 34.29
CA VAL A 241 31.52 6.22 33.28
C VAL A 241 31.12 4.78 33.53
N VAL A 242 29.81 4.50 33.50
CA VAL A 242 29.28 3.15 33.62
C VAL A 242 28.33 2.87 32.47
N VAL A 243 28.56 1.77 31.76
CA VAL A 243 27.68 1.30 30.68
C VAL A 243 27.10 -0.05 31.09
N SER A 244 25.78 -0.15 31.21
CA SER A 244 25.12 -1.44 31.42
C SER A 244 24.49 -1.93 30.14
N ALA A 245 24.78 -3.17 29.75
CA ALA A 245 24.30 -3.80 28.53
C ALA A 245 24.12 -5.32 28.77
N THR A 246 23.29 -5.68 29.75
CA THR A 246 23.01 -7.07 30.09
C THR A 246 21.66 -7.55 29.53
N ARG A 247 21.36 -8.83 29.77
CA ARG A 247 20.04 -9.43 29.53
C ARG A 247 19.36 -9.77 30.87
N SER A 248 19.75 -9.10 31.94
CA SER A 248 19.22 -9.37 33.28
C SER A 248 17.74 -8.98 33.35
N PRO A 249 16.87 -9.81 33.95
CA PRO A 249 15.50 -9.42 34.23
C PRO A 249 15.38 -8.53 35.49
N HIS A 250 16.50 -8.29 36.19
CA HIS A 250 16.58 -7.49 37.42
C HIS A 250 17.62 -6.39 37.27
N TYR A 251 17.49 -5.31 38.04
CA TYR A 251 18.47 -4.24 38.06
C TYR A 251 19.86 -4.76 38.44
N THR A 252 20.83 -4.50 37.57
CA THR A 252 22.26 -4.79 37.81
C THR A 252 22.84 -3.77 38.78
N LEU A 253 22.33 -2.54 38.78
CA LEU A 253 22.61 -1.47 39.72
C LEU A 253 21.32 -1.02 40.40
N ALA A 254 21.20 -1.28 41.70
CA ALA A 254 20.07 -0.86 42.53
C ALA A 254 20.40 0.43 43.31
N CYS A 255 19.41 1.31 43.48
CA CYS A 255 19.62 2.64 44.08
C CYS A 255 20.16 2.60 45.51
N ASP A 256 19.67 1.65 46.31
CA ASP A 256 20.07 1.43 47.71
C ASP A 256 21.53 0.97 47.85
N GLN A 257 22.04 0.23 46.85
CA GLN A 257 23.41 -0.28 46.84
C GLN A 257 24.42 0.77 46.37
N VAL A 258 24.01 1.68 45.46
CA VAL A 258 24.92 2.69 44.90
C VAL A 258 24.93 4.01 45.66
N SER A 259 23.87 4.36 46.41
CA SER A 259 23.75 5.65 47.08
C SER A 259 24.90 5.93 48.07
N GLY A 260 25.43 4.89 48.72
CA GLY A 260 26.57 5.00 49.64
C GLY A 260 27.94 5.09 48.94
N LEU A 261 28.02 4.87 47.63
CA LEU A 261 29.27 4.73 46.86
C LEU A 261 29.60 5.98 46.03
N LEU A 262 28.80 7.04 46.10
CA LEU A 262 28.89 8.17 45.18
C LEU A 262 30.01 9.17 45.51
N ALA A 263 30.56 9.17 46.73
CA ALA A 263 31.72 9.96 47.16
C ALA A 263 31.79 11.43 46.65
N GLY A 264 30.66 12.05 46.31
CA GLY A 264 30.58 13.39 45.71
C GLY A 264 31.13 13.54 44.28
N GLN A 265 31.42 12.45 43.57
CA GLN A 265 31.96 12.51 42.20
C GLN A 265 30.87 12.49 41.14
N GLU A 266 31.04 13.28 40.08
CA GLU A 266 30.15 13.21 38.91
C GLU A 266 30.36 11.89 38.15
N LYS A 267 29.27 11.16 37.89
CA LYS A 267 29.28 9.90 37.14
C LYS A 267 28.24 9.93 36.03
N LEU A 268 28.63 9.38 34.88
CA LEU A 268 27.77 9.22 33.70
C LEU A 268 27.38 7.76 33.55
N LEU A 269 26.08 7.48 33.56
CA LEU A 269 25.54 6.13 33.46
C LEU A 269 24.82 6.01 32.12
N PHE A 270 25.08 4.91 31.41
CA PHE A 270 24.47 4.58 30.13
C PHE A 270 23.77 3.22 30.26
N ASP A 271 22.43 3.22 30.29
CA ASP A 271 21.61 2.00 30.32
C ASP A 271 21.21 1.60 28.91
N LEU A 272 21.94 0.64 28.34
CA LEU A 272 21.71 0.10 27.00
C LEU A 272 20.86 -1.18 27.02
N ALA A 273 20.32 -1.57 28.18
CA ALA A 273 19.58 -2.82 28.34
C ALA A 273 18.05 -2.61 28.20
N VAL A 274 17.40 -3.63 27.63
CA VAL A 274 15.94 -3.73 27.56
C VAL A 274 15.54 -5.14 27.98
N PRO A 275 14.86 -5.33 29.13
CA PRO A 275 14.45 -4.32 30.12
C PRO A 275 15.63 -3.62 30.80
N ARG A 276 15.36 -2.46 31.43
CA ARG A 276 16.38 -1.57 32.04
C ARG A 276 17.21 -2.31 33.10
N ASP A 277 18.52 -2.12 33.02
CA ASP A 277 19.47 -2.69 33.97
C ASP A 277 19.70 -1.77 35.18
N ILE A 278 19.51 -0.46 35.03
CA ILE A 278 19.80 0.52 36.07
C ILE A 278 18.49 0.97 36.71
N ASP A 279 18.41 0.91 38.05
CA ASP A 279 17.26 1.41 38.79
C ASP A 279 17.03 2.90 38.47
N PRO A 280 15.86 3.31 37.91
CA PRO A 280 15.59 4.69 37.53
C PRO A 280 15.72 5.69 38.69
N LYS A 281 15.56 5.24 39.94
CA LYS A 281 15.74 6.10 41.13
C LYS A 281 17.15 6.66 41.26
N ILE A 282 18.15 6.00 40.66
CA ILE A 282 19.55 6.44 40.65
C ILE A 282 19.71 7.81 39.98
N ALA A 283 18.85 8.16 39.01
CA ALA A 283 18.87 9.47 38.36
C ALA A 283 18.57 10.65 39.32
N GLY A 284 17.93 10.38 40.46
CA GLY A 284 17.66 11.40 41.49
C GLY A 284 18.83 11.64 42.46
N LEU A 285 19.92 10.87 42.36
CA LEU A 285 21.08 11.01 43.24
C LEU A 285 22.00 12.16 42.78
N PRO A 286 22.56 12.94 43.71
CA PRO A 286 23.45 14.06 43.37
C PRO A 286 24.73 13.56 42.68
N GLY A 287 25.13 14.24 41.61
CA GLY A 287 26.32 13.87 40.82
C GLY A 287 26.08 12.75 39.79
N ILE A 288 24.85 12.27 39.62
CA ILE A 288 24.53 11.28 38.58
C ILE A 288 23.88 11.94 37.37
N THR A 289 24.35 11.57 36.17
CA THR A 289 23.60 11.75 34.94
C THR A 289 23.37 10.40 34.29
N LEU A 290 22.10 10.00 34.14
CA LEU A 290 21.67 8.73 33.54
C LEU A 290 21.12 8.97 32.13
N TYR A 291 21.69 8.27 31.15
CA TYR A 291 21.19 8.17 29.78
C TYR A 291 20.67 6.75 29.56
N ASP A 292 19.42 6.62 29.15
CA ASP A 292 18.88 5.33 28.69
C ASP A 292 18.90 5.26 27.15
N ILE A 293 18.47 4.12 26.60
CA ILE A 293 18.41 3.92 25.15
C ILE A 293 17.55 4.97 24.42
N ASP A 294 16.55 5.57 25.07
CA ASP A 294 15.71 6.61 24.47
C ASP A 294 16.45 7.96 24.39
N HIS A 295 17.42 8.21 25.27
CA HIS A 295 18.28 9.40 25.22
C HIS A 295 19.46 9.24 24.25
N LEU A 296 19.87 7.99 23.98
CA LEU A 296 21.04 7.66 23.14
C LEU A 296 20.66 7.28 21.71
N GLY A 297 19.42 6.82 21.52
CA GLY A 297 18.77 6.74 20.22
C GLY A 297 18.44 8.15 19.77
N GLY A 298 19.13 8.62 18.73
CA GLY A 298 18.80 9.90 18.11
C GLY A 298 17.34 9.92 17.63
N ASP A 299 16.77 11.12 17.63
CA ASP A 299 15.48 11.49 17.06
C ASP A 299 15.02 10.51 15.97
N LEU A 300 13.96 9.73 16.24
CA LEU A 300 13.42 8.71 15.33
C LEU A 300 12.96 9.31 13.99
N THR A 301 12.96 10.64 13.87
CA THR A 301 12.70 11.40 12.65
C THR A 301 13.85 11.36 11.64
N ALA A 302 15.06 10.91 12.02
CA ALA A 302 16.19 10.69 11.10
C ALA A 302 16.27 9.26 10.51
N LEU A 303 15.25 8.41 10.73
CA LEU A 303 15.27 6.97 10.41
C LEU A 303 14.73 6.56 9.03
N ASP A 304 14.63 7.48 8.06
CA ASP A 304 14.26 7.08 6.68
C ASP A 304 15.42 6.40 5.92
N ASP A 305 16.64 6.41 6.50
CA ASP A 305 17.86 5.86 5.87
C ASP A 305 18.39 4.55 6.51
N ASN A 306 17.67 3.97 7.48
CA ASN A 306 18.05 2.66 8.01
C ASN A 306 17.56 1.55 7.07
N GLU A 307 18.50 0.82 6.43
CA GLU A 307 18.22 -0.32 5.55
C GLU A 307 17.23 -1.32 6.16
N SER A 308 17.27 -1.49 7.49
CA SER A 308 16.35 -2.36 8.23
C SER A 308 14.91 -1.84 8.20
N VAL A 309 14.71 -0.54 8.43
CA VAL A 309 13.38 0.09 8.38
C VAL A 309 12.85 0.07 6.95
N ARG A 310 13.70 0.37 5.96
CA ARG A 310 13.33 0.27 4.54
C ARG A 310 12.87 -1.13 4.17
N ARG A 311 13.58 -2.18 4.62
CA ARG A 311 13.20 -3.58 4.37
C ARG A 311 11.88 -3.95 5.05
N VAL A 312 11.59 -3.44 6.26
CA VAL A 312 10.27 -3.62 6.89
C VAL A 312 9.18 -2.93 6.08
N LYS A 313 9.40 -1.69 5.63
CA LYS A 313 8.45 -0.95 4.78
C LYS A 313 8.17 -1.69 3.47
N GLU A 314 9.20 -2.25 2.82
CA GLU A 314 9.06 -3.06 1.61
C GLU A 314 8.21 -4.33 1.84
N ILE A 315 8.39 -5.01 2.98
CA ILE A 315 7.56 -6.16 3.37
C ILE A 315 6.10 -5.73 3.59
N ILE A 316 5.89 -4.61 4.29
CA ILE A 316 4.55 -4.05 4.52
C ILE A 316 3.88 -3.70 3.19
N ASP A 317 4.56 -2.98 2.31
CA ASP A 317 4.02 -2.58 1.00
C ASP A 317 3.68 -3.81 0.14
N GLY A 318 4.50 -4.87 0.20
CA GLY A 318 4.21 -6.14 -0.47
C GLY A 318 2.90 -6.77 0.02
N GLU A 319 2.71 -6.87 1.35
CA GLU A 319 1.51 -7.48 1.93
C GLU A 319 0.26 -6.61 1.77
N ILE A 320 0.40 -5.27 1.78
CA ILE A 320 -0.70 -4.35 1.47
C ILE A 320 -1.16 -4.58 0.02
N ARG A 321 -0.24 -4.73 -0.94
CA ARG A 321 -0.60 -5.03 -2.34
C ARG A 321 -1.32 -6.38 -2.48
N GLU A 322 -0.89 -7.39 -1.73
CA GLU A 322 -1.58 -8.69 -1.68
C GLU A 322 -3.01 -8.54 -1.14
N PHE A 323 -3.19 -7.79 -0.05
CA PHE A 323 -4.49 -7.50 0.53
C PHE A 323 -5.41 -6.74 -0.44
N GLU A 324 -4.91 -5.67 -1.07
CA GLU A 324 -5.69 -4.86 -2.02
C GLU A 324 -6.10 -5.65 -3.27
N ARG A 325 -5.21 -6.54 -3.76
CA ARG A 325 -5.56 -7.46 -4.84
C ARG A 325 -6.68 -8.41 -4.43
N TRP A 326 -6.57 -9.01 -3.24
CA TRP A 326 -7.61 -9.87 -2.70
C TRP A 326 -8.95 -9.12 -2.52
N ARG A 327 -8.90 -7.88 -2.01
CA ARG A 327 -10.07 -7.02 -1.81
C ARG A 327 -10.75 -6.69 -3.15
N SER A 328 -9.96 -6.40 -4.17
CA SER A 328 -10.43 -6.15 -5.54
C SER A 328 -11.14 -7.37 -6.13
N ILE A 329 -10.52 -8.56 -6.04
CA ILE A 329 -11.12 -9.82 -6.51
C ILE A 329 -12.44 -10.08 -5.78
N ARG A 330 -12.46 -9.90 -4.45
CA ARG A 330 -13.66 -10.09 -3.65
C ARG A 330 -14.79 -9.14 -4.05
N ALA A 331 -14.48 -7.87 -4.32
CA ALA A 331 -15.48 -6.89 -4.74
C ALA A 331 -16.20 -7.30 -6.04
N MET A 332 -15.54 -8.09 -6.90
CA MET A 332 -16.11 -8.58 -8.16
C MET A 332 -16.94 -9.87 -8.01
N MET A 333 -16.81 -10.60 -6.90
CA MET A 333 -17.45 -11.91 -6.71
C MET A 333 -18.98 -11.91 -6.87
N PRO A 334 -19.75 -10.94 -6.34
CA PRO A 334 -21.20 -10.89 -6.56
C PRO A 334 -21.55 -10.84 -8.04
N MET A 335 -20.76 -10.10 -8.82
CA MET A 335 -20.99 -9.92 -10.24
C MET A 335 -20.59 -11.13 -11.08
N VAL A 336 -19.45 -11.75 -10.74
CA VAL A 336 -19.04 -13.03 -11.33
C VAL A 336 -20.14 -14.08 -11.11
N SER A 337 -20.75 -14.09 -9.92
CA SER A 337 -21.89 -14.95 -9.61
C SER A 337 -23.11 -14.62 -10.47
N GLU A 338 -23.44 -13.34 -10.64
CA GLU A 338 -24.56 -12.88 -11.47
C GLU A 338 -24.38 -13.26 -12.96
N LEU A 339 -23.20 -13.00 -13.53
CA LEU A 339 -22.88 -13.38 -14.92
C LEU A 339 -22.96 -14.89 -15.13
N GLY A 340 -22.43 -15.67 -14.19
CA GLY A 340 -22.56 -17.13 -14.22
C GLY A 340 -24.02 -17.59 -14.19
N ALA A 341 -24.87 -16.95 -13.38
CA ALA A 341 -26.29 -17.25 -13.33
C ALA A 341 -27.02 -16.90 -14.64
N ARG A 342 -26.71 -15.75 -15.25
CA ARG A 342 -27.27 -15.35 -16.55
C ARG A 342 -26.87 -16.33 -17.66
N ALA A 343 -25.60 -16.73 -17.71
CA ALA A 343 -25.11 -17.71 -18.68
C ALA A 343 -25.76 -19.10 -18.51
N ALA A 344 -25.97 -19.52 -17.25
CA ALA A 344 -26.67 -20.76 -16.95
C ALA A 344 -28.11 -20.72 -17.48
N ALA A 345 -28.83 -19.62 -17.25
CA ALA A 345 -30.22 -19.45 -17.71
C ALA A 345 -30.35 -19.44 -19.24
N ASP A 346 -29.50 -18.69 -19.96
CA ASP A 346 -29.50 -18.66 -21.43
C ASP A 346 -29.17 -20.05 -22.02
N THR A 347 -28.21 -20.76 -21.43
CA THR A 347 -27.85 -22.12 -21.86
C THR A 347 -29.01 -23.09 -21.65
N GLU A 348 -29.66 -23.04 -20.48
CA GLU A 348 -30.85 -23.87 -20.18
C GLU A 348 -31.96 -23.64 -21.20
N GLU A 349 -32.21 -22.39 -21.60
CA GLU A 349 -33.22 -22.06 -22.61
C GLU A 349 -32.88 -22.62 -24.00
N ARG A 350 -31.63 -22.43 -24.47
CA ARG A 350 -31.17 -22.94 -25.77
C ARG A 350 -31.19 -24.47 -25.85
N VAL A 351 -30.77 -25.13 -24.77
CA VAL A 351 -30.79 -26.60 -24.69
C VAL A 351 -32.23 -27.10 -24.65
N ARG A 352 -33.11 -26.46 -23.86
CA ARG A 352 -34.54 -26.78 -23.82
C ARG A 352 -35.19 -26.68 -25.19
N TYR A 353 -34.86 -25.64 -25.97
CA TYR A 353 -35.33 -25.47 -27.34
C TYR A 353 -34.82 -26.60 -28.26
N SER A 354 -33.53 -26.91 -28.20
CA SER A 354 -32.90 -27.97 -29.01
C SER A 354 -33.46 -29.37 -28.70
N LEU A 355 -33.86 -29.61 -27.45
CA LEU A 355 -34.44 -30.88 -27.01
C LEU A 355 -35.95 -31.03 -27.30
N LYS A 356 -36.60 -30.01 -27.87
CA LYS A 356 -38.07 -29.98 -28.07
C LYS A 356 -38.59 -31.20 -28.83
N ASN A 357 -37.87 -31.64 -29.87
CA ASN A 357 -38.24 -32.75 -30.74
C ASN A 357 -37.51 -34.07 -30.41
N VAL A 358 -36.76 -34.13 -29.31
CA VAL A 358 -36.08 -35.34 -28.86
C VAL A 358 -37.03 -36.13 -27.95
N PRO A 359 -37.21 -37.45 -28.17
CA PRO A 359 -38.07 -38.28 -27.33
C PRO A 359 -37.39 -38.54 -25.97
N LEU A 360 -37.53 -37.58 -25.06
CA LEU A 360 -37.09 -37.64 -23.66
C LEU A 360 -38.28 -37.38 -22.75
N ASP A 361 -38.34 -38.09 -21.62
CA ASP A 361 -39.26 -37.77 -20.53
C ASP A 361 -38.93 -36.40 -19.90
N ASP A 362 -39.92 -35.80 -19.24
CA ASP A 362 -39.81 -34.44 -18.70
C ASP A 362 -38.73 -34.31 -17.62
N ASN A 363 -38.50 -35.37 -16.83
CA ASN A 363 -37.52 -35.35 -15.76
C ASN A 363 -36.09 -35.40 -16.33
N THR A 364 -35.83 -36.28 -17.29
CA THR A 364 -34.55 -36.35 -18.01
C THR A 364 -34.28 -35.05 -18.76
N ARG A 365 -35.29 -34.46 -19.42
CA ARG A 365 -35.16 -33.18 -20.13
C ARG A 365 -34.75 -32.05 -19.18
N LYS A 366 -35.37 -31.97 -18.01
CA LYS A 366 -35.04 -30.98 -16.97
C LYS A 366 -33.61 -31.16 -16.45
N LEU A 367 -33.22 -32.39 -16.11
CA LEU A 367 -31.88 -32.73 -15.64
C LEU A 367 -30.79 -32.34 -16.65
N VAL A 368 -31.01 -32.61 -17.94
CA VAL A 368 -30.05 -32.24 -19.00
C VAL A 368 -29.91 -30.71 -19.13
N CYS A 369 -31.02 -29.97 -19.06
CA CYS A 369 -30.98 -28.51 -19.08
C CYS A 369 -30.20 -27.96 -17.87
N GLU A 370 -30.56 -28.37 -16.65
CA GLU A 370 -29.89 -27.93 -15.41
C GLU A 370 -28.40 -28.29 -15.40
N ALA A 371 -28.03 -29.48 -15.89
CA ALA A 371 -26.63 -29.89 -16.01
C ALA A 371 -25.86 -29.00 -16.99
N ALA A 372 -26.45 -28.68 -18.15
CA ALA A 372 -25.85 -27.78 -19.14
C ALA A 372 -25.71 -26.35 -18.61
N GLY A 373 -26.76 -25.81 -17.98
CA GLY A 373 -26.73 -24.49 -17.35
C GLY A 373 -25.67 -24.39 -16.26
N LYS A 374 -25.61 -25.38 -15.36
CA LYS A 374 -24.60 -25.44 -14.30
C LYS A 374 -23.17 -25.52 -14.85
N ALA A 375 -22.96 -26.28 -15.93
CA ALA A 375 -21.66 -26.37 -16.60
C ALA A 375 -21.26 -25.02 -17.22
N ALA A 376 -22.16 -24.38 -17.96
CA ALA A 376 -21.93 -23.08 -18.59
C ALA A 376 -21.67 -21.98 -17.55
N GLY A 377 -22.50 -21.89 -16.50
CA GLY A 377 -22.33 -20.91 -15.43
C GLY A 377 -20.98 -21.06 -14.72
N LYS A 378 -20.57 -22.30 -14.41
CA LYS A 378 -19.24 -22.57 -13.82
C LYS A 378 -18.09 -22.25 -14.78
N ALA A 379 -18.25 -22.54 -16.07
CA ALA A 379 -17.25 -22.23 -17.09
C ALA A 379 -17.02 -20.71 -17.18
N VAL A 380 -18.10 -19.93 -17.27
CA VAL A 380 -18.04 -18.45 -17.30
C VAL A 380 -17.37 -17.92 -16.03
N GLN A 381 -17.80 -18.37 -14.85
CA GLN A 381 -17.17 -17.95 -13.59
C GLN A 381 -15.67 -18.27 -13.55
N SER A 382 -15.28 -19.48 -13.98
CA SER A 382 -13.87 -19.90 -14.03
C SER A 382 -13.07 -19.06 -15.02
N VAL A 383 -13.60 -18.77 -16.20
CA VAL A 383 -12.91 -17.97 -17.22
C VAL A 383 -12.72 -16.54 -16.71
N LEU A 384 -13.75 -15.91 -16.14
CA LEU A 384 -13.65 -14.56 -15.58
C LEU A 384 -12.59 -14.48 -14.48
N LEU A 385 -12.59 -15.43 -13.54
CA LEU A 385 -11.60 -15.46 -12.45
C LEU A 385 -10.17 -15.73 -12.93
N ARG A 386 -9.98 -16.51 -14.00
CA ARG A 386 -8.67 -16.73 -14.61
C ARG A 386 -8.21 -15.51 -15.39
N PHE A 387 -9.10 -14.91 -16.17
CA PHE A 387 -8.79 -13.72 -16.96
C PHE A 387 -8.35 -12.55 -16.09
N ASP A 388 -9.01 -12.31 -14.96
CA ASP A 388 -8.58 -11.28 -14.01
C ASP A 388 -7.21 -11.59 -13.38
N ARG A 389 -6.93 -12.87 -13.09
CA ARG A 389 -5.62 -13.31 -12.59
C ARG A 389 -4.51 -13.10 -13.61
N ASP A 390 -4.75 -13.47 -14.86
CA ASP A 390 -3.76 -13.42 -15.94
C ASP A 390 -3.47 -11.98 -16.39
N THR A 391 -4.39 -11.04 -16.13
CA THR A 391 -4.25 -9.61 -16.46
C THR A 391 -3.71 -8.74 -15.30
N GLY A 392 -3.29 -9.36 -14.19
CA GLY A 392 -2.71 -8.64 -13.04
C GLY A 392 -3.74 -8.02 -12.08
N GLY A 393 -5.03 -8.36 -12.21
CA GLY A 393 -6.12 -7.91 -11.36
C GLY A 393 -6.65 -6.51 -11.73
N GLY A 394 -7.98 -6.39 -11.81
CA GLY A 394 -8.67 -5.09 -11.95
C GLY A 394 -9.22 -4.77 -13.33
N LEU A 395 -8.96 -5.61 -14.34
CA LEU A 395 -9.49 -5.41 -15.69
C LEU A 395 -10.99 -5.68 -15.75
N LEU A 396 -11.46 -6.70 -15.02
CA LEU A 396 -12.88 -6.91 -14.79
C LEU A 396 -13.49 -5.71 -14.06
N SER A 397 -12.90 -5.21 -12.98
CA SER A 397 -13.45 -4.07 -12.24
C SER A 397 -13.73 -2.84 -13.11
N ARG A 398 -12.93 -2.63 -14.17
CA ARG A 398 -13.09 -1.55 -15.15
C ARG A 398 -14.15 -1.83 -16.21
N GLY A 399 -14.14 -3.02 -16.82
CA GLY A 399 -15.15 -3.41 -17.82
C GLY A 399 -16.56 -3.57 -17.24
N LEU A 400 -16.67 -3.72 -15.93
CA LEU A 400 -17.94 -3.93 -15.24
C LEU A 400 -18.73 -2.63 -14.94
N THR A 401 -18.08 -1.47 -15.01
CA THR A 401 -18.79 -0.18 -15.01
C THR A 401 -19.70 -0.04 -16.23
N GLU A 402 -19.31 -0.65 -17.35
CA GLU A 402 -20.07 -0.67 -18.61
C GLU A 402 -21.19 -1.72 -18.59
N PHE A 403 -20.98 -2.86 -17.92
CA PHE A 403 -21.98 -3.94 -17.85
C PHE A 403 -23.22 -3.60 -16.99
N LYS A 404 -23.11 -2.63 -16.06
CA LYS A 404 -24.27 -2.09 -15.32
C LYS A 404 -25.19 -1.21 -16.18
N GLY A 405 -24.79 -0.89 -17.42
CA GLY A 405 -25.51 -0.02 -18.35
C GLY A 405 -26.81 -0.57 -18.96
N ASP A 406 -27.20 -1.82 -18.66
CA ASP A 406 -28.43 -2.42 -19.20
C ASP A 406 -29.72 -2.01 -18.46
N ARG A 407 -29.64 -1.01 -17.57
CA ARG A 407 -30.82 -0.25 -17.15
C ARG A 407 -30.93 0.98 -18.05
N ARG A 408 -31.99 1.04 -18.86
CA ARG A 408 -32.44 2.30 -19.50
C ARG A 408 -32.31 3.45 -18.50
N PRO A 409 -31.58 4.54 -18.82
CA PRO A 409 -31.59 5.71 -17.96
C PRO A 409 -32.99 6.32 -18.05
N ALA A 410 -33.74 6.22 -16.95
CA ALA A 410 -34.80 7.18 -16.69
C ALA A 410 -34.10 8.52 -16.44
N GLY A 411 -34.52 9.54 -17.18
CA GLY A 411 -33.88 10.85 -17.21
C GLY A 411 -33.59 11.41 -15.82
N GLY A 412 -32.36 11.89 -15.66
CA GLY A 412 -31.86 12.59 -14.50
C GLY A 412 -30.52 13.23 -14.87
N GLU A 413 -30.39 14.51 -14.54
CA GLU A 413 -29.46 15.50 -15.09
C GLU A 413 -27.96 15.14 -14.97
N ASP A 414 -27.22 15.64 -15.98
CA ASP A 414 -25.78 15.51 -16.19
C ASP A 414 -24.92 15.84 -14.96
N ALA A 415 -24.25 14.82 -14.41
CA ALA A 415 -22.99 14.99 -13.72
C ALA A 415 -21.89 14.36 -14.58
N ALA A 416 -21.10 15.21 -15.26
CA ALA A 416 -20.00 14.78 -16.12
C ALA A 416 -19.03 13.85 -15.36
N VAL A 417 -19.04 12.57 -15.73
CA VAL A 417 -18.12 11.56 -15.18
C VAL A 417 -16.70 11.94 -15.62
N LYS A 418 -15.88 12.41 -14.68
CA LYS A 418 -14.47 12.74 -14.94
C LYS A 418 -13.70 11.45 -15.22
N LEU A 419 -13.35 11.22 -16.49
CA LEU A 419 -12.49 10.10 -16.90
C LEU A 419 -11.12 10.19 -16.19
N PRO A 420 -10.52 9.07 -15.79
CA PRO A 420 -9.23 9.07 -15.10
C PRO A 420 -8.10 9.64 -15.98
N PRO A 421 -7.06 10.25 -15.37
CA PRO A 421 -5.91 10.77 -16.10
C PRO A 421 -5.17 9.64 -16.83
N ARG A 422 -4.70 9.91 -18.05
CA ARG A 422 -4.01 8.92 -18.91
C ARG A 422 -2.53 9.22 -19.02
N PHE A 423 -1.74 8.15 -19.16
CA PHE A 423 -0.30 8.25 -19.37
C PHE A 423 0.01 8.54 -20.86
N PRO A 424 0.88 9.53 -21.16
CA PRO A 424 1.29 9.80 -22.54
C PRO A 424 2.27 8.72 -23.02
N LEU A 425 1.87 7.92 -24.00
CA LEU A 425 2.69 6.86 -24.58
C LEU A 425 3.15 7.24 -25.99
N PHE A 426 4.46 7.19 -26.23
CA PHE A 426 5.06 7.31 -27.55
C PHE A 426 5.47 5.93 -28.05
N VAL A 427 5.09 5.59 -29.28
CA VAL A 427 5.36 4.29 -29.90
C VAL A 427 6.08 4.46 -31.23
N ASP A 428 6.98 3.54 -31.54
CA ASP A 428 7.58 3.44 -32.86
C ASP A 428 6.56 2.85 -33.86
N LEU A 429 6.31 3.57 -34.95
CA LEU A 429 5.41 3.16 -36.04
C LEU A 429 6.16 2.62 -37.27
N SER A 430 7.50 2.51 -37.19
CA SER A 430 8.34 2.04 -38.28
C SER A 430 7.91 0.66 -38.78
N GLY A 431 7.54 0.57 -40.06
CA GLY A 431 7.14 -0.68 -40.72
C GLY A 431 5.78 -1.25 -40.27
N LYS A 432 5.01 -0.51 -39.46
CA LYS A 432 3.73 -1.00 -38.93
C LYS A 432 2.57 -0.65 -39.87
N LYS A 433 1.61 -1.57 -39.98
CA LYS A 433 0.35 -1.35 -40.70
C LYS A 433 -0.63 -0.57 -39.83
N ILE A 434 -1.21 0.50 -40.39
CA ILE A 434 -2.24 1.32 -39.77
C ILE A 434 -3.50 1.22 -40.62
N ALA A 435 -4.57 0.64 -40.07
CA ALA A 435 -5.85 0.55 -40.75
C ALA A 435 -6.69 1.80 -40.45
N VAL A 436 -7.19 2.46 -41.48
CA VAL A 436 -8.09 3.61 -41.38
C VAL A 436 -9.39 3.26 -42.09
N ILE A 437 -10.47 3.12 -41.35
CA ILE A 437 -11.77 2.77 -41.89
C ILE A 437 -12.60 4.05 -42.01
N GLY A 438 -12.96 4.38 -43.25
CA GLY A 438 -13.57 5.65 -43.63
C GLY A 438 -12.60 6.58 -44.35
N ALA A 439 -13.15 7.43 -45.22
CA ALA A 439 -12.40 8.34 -46.09
C ALA A 439 -12.96 9.78 -46.08
N GLY A 440 -13.60 10.16 -44.97
CA GLY A 440 -14.14 11.51 -44.75
C GLY A 440 -13.10 12.52 -44.24
N PRO A 441 -13.51 13.74 -43.85
CA PRO A 441 -12.62 14.79 -43.36
C PRO A 441 -11.79 14.37 -42.13
N ILE A 442 -12.41 13.62 -41.21
CA ILE A 442 -11.74 13.15 -39.99
C ILE A 442 -10.64 12.16 -40.34
N ALA A 443 -10.95 11.17 -41.20
CA ALA A 443 -9.99 10.20 -41.69
C ALA A 443 -8.80 10.89 -42.40
N LEU A 444 -9.07 11.82 -43.31
CA LEU A 444 -8.02 12.60 -44.00
C LEU A 444 -7.08 13.32 -43.03
N ARG A 445 -7.63 13.93 -41.97
CA ARG A 445 -6.83 14.59 -40.92
C ARG A 445 -5.93 13.60 -40.18
N ARG A 446 -6.43 12.41 -39.87
CA ARG A 446 -5.64 11.35 -39.19
C ARG A 446 -4.57 10.79 -40.12
N ILE A 447 -4.91 10.52 -41.37
CA ILE A 447 -3.97 10.06 -42.41
C ILE A 447 -2.83 11.07 -42.56
N THR A 448 -3.14 12.36 -42.68
CA THR A 448 -2.12 13.42 -42.85
C THR A 448 -1.14 13.46 -41.68
N ALA A 449 -1.63 13.31 -40.43
CA ALA A 449 -0.77 13.25 -39.25
C ALA A 449 0.09 11.98 -39.24
N LEU A 450 -0.46 10.83 -39.65
CA LEU A 450 0.26 9.55 -39.72
C LEU A 450 1.28 9.50 -40.85
N SER A 451 1.04 10.16 -41.99
CA SER A 451 1.95 10.19 -43.14
C SER A 451 3.30 10.85 -42.84
N ALA A 452 3.45 11.48 -41.68
CA ALA A 452 4.70 12.03 -41.21
C ALA A 452 5.63 10.95 -40.60
N TYR A 453 5.15 9.73 -40.39
CA TYR A 453 5.86 8.63 -39.75
C TYR A 453 6.08 7.47 -40.75
N PRO A 454 7.14 6.65 -40.55
CA PRO A 454 7.49 5.56 -41.47
C PRO A 454 6.59 4.33 -41.30
N CYS A 455 5.28 4.47 -41.54
CA CYS A 455 4.28 3.41 -41.43
C CYS A 455 3.53 3.17 -42.75
N THR A 456 2.88 2.02 -42.85
CA THR A 456 2.02 1.68 -43.99
C THR A 456 0.57 2.00 -43.61
N ILE A 457 -0.05 2.96 -44.28
CA ILE A 457 -1.44 3.34 -44.02
C ILE A 457 -2.34 2.66 -45.05
N CYS A 458 -3.28 1.85 -44.58
CA CYS A 458 -4.30 1.17 -45.39
C CYS A 458 -5.66 1.81 -45.11
N VAL A 459 -6.29 2.39 -46.12
CA VAL A 459 -7.58 3.07 -46.02
C VAL A 459 -8.64 2.21 -46.70
N THR A 460 -9.69 1.83 -45.96
CA THR A 460 -10.83 1.09 -46.50
C THR A 460 -12.09 1.94 -46.42
N ALA A 461 -12.72 2.20 -47.56
CA ALA A 461 -14.01 2.87 -47.65
C ALA A 461 -14.66 2.60 -49.01
N PRO A 462 -16.01 2.60 -49.11
CA PRO A 462 -16.70 2.41 -50.39
C PRO A 462 -16.54 3.63 -51.31
N GLU A 463 -16.32 4.81 -50.73
CA GLU A 463 -16.06 6.04 -51.46
C GLU A 463 -14.99 6.86 -50.72
N ALA A 464 -14.15 7.57 -51.47
CA ALA A 464 -13.10 8.41 -50.92
C ALA A 464 -13.07 9.80 -51.52
N ARG A 465 -12.68 10.77 -50.69
CA ARG A 465 -12.38 12.13 -51.12
C ARG A 465 -11.20 12.16 -52.09
N GLU A 466 -11.19 13.15 -52.97
CA GLU A 466 -10.18 13.33 -54.01
C GLU A 466 -8.75 13.42 -53.43
N GLU A 467 -8.59 14.03 -52.26
CA GLU A 467 -7.29 14.12 -51.57
C GLU A 467 -6.75 12.76 -51.14
N ILE A 468 -7.61 11.83 -50.72
CA ILE A 468 -7.21 10.46 -50.35
C ILE A 468 -6.86 9.67 -51.62
N ARG A 469 -7.63 9.84 -52.70
CA ARG A 469 -7.32 9.22 -54.00
C ARG A 469 -5.96 9.68 -54.55
N ARG A 470 -5.63 10.96 -54.40
CA ARG A 470 -4.30 11.50 -54.74
C ARG A 470 -3.19 10.89 -53.88
N LEU A 471 -3.38 10.80 -52.57
CA LEU A 471 -2.40 10.16 -51.68
C LEU A 471 -2.16 8.68 -52.06
N HIS A 472 -3.19 7.98 -52.53
CA HIS A 472 -3.06 6.62 -53.02
C HIS A 472 -2.28 6.57 -54.34
N HIS A 473 -2.62 7.43 -55.31
CA HIS A 473 -1.90 7.55 -56.58
C HIS A 473 -0.41 7.88 -56.38
N ASP A 474 -0.10 8.71 -55.39
CA ASP A 474 1.27 9.08 -55.02
C ASP A 474 2.00 7.99 -54.21
N ASN A 475 1.40 6.79 -54.07
CA ASN A 475 1.92 5.65 -53.30
C ASN A 475 2.20 5.97 -51.82
N ARG A 476 1.50 6.96 -51.25
CA ARG A 476 1.65 7.35 -49.84
C ARG A 476 0.74 6.56 -48.91
N ILE A 477 -0.34 6.00 -49.45
CA ILE A 477 -1.29 5.12 -48.75
C ILE A 477 -1.75 4.01 -49.69
N VAL A 478 -2.28 2.92 -49.13
CA VAL A 478 -3.03 1.90 -49.86
C VAL A 478 -4.51 2.20 -49.65
N TYR A 479 -5.26 2.49 -50.72
CA TYR A 479 -6.71 2.67 -50.65
C TYR A 479 -7.42 1.45 -51.25
N ILE A 480 -8.37 0.90 -50.50
CA ILE A 480 -9.20 -0.23 -50.91
C ILE A 480 -10.65 0.24 -50.99
N GLU A 481 -11.16 0.34 -52.22
CA GLU A 481 -12.53 0.80 -52.50
C GLU A 481 -13.54 -0.33 -52.26
N LYS A 482 -13.93 -0.51 -50.99
CA LYS A 482 -14.96 -1.48 -50.58
C LYS A 482 -15.59 -1.12 -49.24
N ALA A 483 -16.71 -1.78 -48.92
CA ALA A 483 -17.27 -1.77 -47.57
C ALA A 483 -16.34 -2.50 -46.59
N TYR A 484 -16.37 -2.08 -45.33
CA TYR A 484 -15.58 -2.68 -44.26
C TYR A 484 -16.00 -4.13 -44.00
N GLU A 485 -15.00 -4.99 -43.84
CA GLU A 485 -15.15 -6.36 -43.34
C GLU A 485 -14.12 -6.60 -42.21
N PRO A 486 -14.40 -7.48 -41.24
CA PRO A 486 -13.49 -7.71 -40.11
C PRO A 486 -12.05 -8.08 -40.49
N GLY A 487 -11.86 -8.76 -41.63
CA GLY A 487 -10.54 -9.11 -42.17
C GLY A 487 -9.69 -7.91 -42.60
N ASP A 488 -10.27 -6.74 -42.80
CA ASP A 488 -9.52 -5.53 -43.17
C ASP A 488 -8.59 -5.03 -42.05
N LEU A 489 -8.86 -5.46 -40.81
CA LEU A 489 -8.03 -5.15 -39.66
C LEU A 489 -6.85 -6.12 -39.49
N GLU A 490 -6.75 -7.18 -40.29
CA GLU A 490 -5.69 -8.18 -40.14
C GLU A 490 -4.30 -7.53 -40.18
N ASP A 491 -3.43 -7.93 -39.24
CA ASP A 491 -2.07 -7.40 -39.03
C ASP A 491 -1.96 -5.89 -38.77
N ALA A 492 -3.08 -5.17 -38.57
CA ALA A 492 -3.03 -3.77 -38.20
C ALA A 492 -2.47 -3.62 -36.77
N TYR A 493 -1.51 -2.71 -36.60
CA TYR A 493 -1.03 -2.33 -35.28
C TYR A 493 -1.94 -1.29 -34.63
N LEU A 494 -2.46 -0.39 -35.45
CA LEU A 494 -3.35 0.70 -35.04
C LEU A 494 -4.51 0.81 -36.02
N VAL A 495 -5.71 1.02 -35.48
CA VAL A 495 -6.98 1.13 -36.17
C VAL A 495 -7.58 2.52 -35.91
N VAL A 496 -8.02 3.19 -36.96
CA VAL A 496 -8.77 4.44 -36.90
C VAL A 496 -10.15 4.22 -37.49
N ALA A 497 -11.18 4.22 -36.65
CA ALA A 497 -12.58 4.17 -37.07
C ALA A 497 -13.09 5.61 -37.26
N ALA A 498 -13.23 6.04 -38.50
CA ALA A 498 -13.60 7.41 -38.86
C ALA A 498 -14.64 7.43 -39.98
N THR A 499 -15.69 6.62 -39.84
CA THR A 499 -16.84 6.60 -40.74
C THR A 499 -17.93 7.57 -40.26
N ASN A 500 -18.93 7.82 -41.11
CA ASN A 500 -20.14 8.58 -40.77
C ASN A 500 -21.24 7.70 -40.14
N ASP A 501 -20.99 6.40 -39.96
CA ASP A 501 -21.92 5.46 -39.36
C ASP A 501 -21.44 5.06 -37.95
N ARG A 502 -22.21 5.48 -36.94
CA ARG A 502 -21.91 5.22 -35.53
C ARG A 502 -21.91 3.73 -35.19
N ALA A 503 -22.83 2.95 -35.79
CA ALA A 503 -22.94 1.52 -35.53
C ALA A 503 -21.75 0.79 -36.15
N LEU A 504 -21.32 1.22 -37.33
CA LEU A 504 -20.12 0.70 -37.97
C LEU A 504 -18.85 1.04 -37.18
N ASN A 505 -18.71 2.28 -36.69
CA ASN A 505 -17.60 2.68 -35.83
C ASN A 505 -17.53 1.83 -34.55
N HIS A 506 -18.67 1.55 -33.92
CA HIS A 506 -18.77 0.65 -32.76
C HIS A 506 -18.28 -0.77 -33.11
N GLN A 507 -18.74 -1.31 -34.24
CA GLN A 507 -18.35 -2.63 -34.72
C GLN A 507 -16.84 -2.73 -34.96
N ILE A 508 -16.25 -1.73 -35.61
CA ILE A 508 -14.79 -1.65 -35.85
C ILE A 508 -14.02 -1.61 -34.51
N ALA A 509 -14.54 -0.90 -33.51
CA ALA A 509 -13.92 -0.83 -32.18
C ALA A 509 -13.92 -2.20 -31.49
N LEU A 510 -15.03 -2.94 -31.56
CA LEU A 510 -15.15 -4.29 -31.04
C LEU A 510 -14.18 -5.26 -31.75
N ASP A 511 -14.10 -5.19 -33.07
CA ASP A 511 -13.25 -6.08 -33.86
C ASP A 511 -11.75 -5.78 -33.63
N ALA A 512 -11.37 -4.52 -33.54
CA ALA A 512 -10.02 -4.11 -33.14
C ALA A 512 -9.67 -4.58 -31.71
N GLY A 513 -10.62 -4.47 -30.79
CA GLY A 513 -10.47 -4.94 -29.41
C GLY A 513 -10.26 -6.45 -29.32
N ARG A 514 -11.02 -7.24 -30.09
CA ARG A 514 -10.85 -8.70 -30.18
C ARG A 514 -9.46 -9.09 -30.69
N ASN A 515 -8.90 -8.30 -31.59
CA ASN A 515 -7.57 -8.51 -32.17
C ASN A 515 -6.42 -7.93 -31.33
N GLY A 516 -6.71 -7.27 -30.20
CA GLY A 516 -5.70 -6.67 -29.32
C GLY A 516 -5.02 -5.42 -29.91
N GLN A 517 -5.70 -4.72 -30.82
CA GLN A 517 -5.14 -3.60 -31.58
C GLN A 517 -5.44 -2.25 -30.91
N PHE A 518 -4.56 -1.28 -31.09
CA PHE A 518 -4.83 0.10 -30.67
C PHE A 518 -5.92 0.69 -31.55
N CYS A 519 -7.03 1.16 -30.97
CA CYS A 519 -8.17 1.67 -31.73
C CYS A 519 -8.52 3.10 -31.30
N SER A 520 -8.67 3.99 -32.28
CA SER A 520 -9.21 5.34 -32.09
C SER A 520 -10.48 5.50 -32.91
N VAL A 521 -11.57 5.78 -32.20
CA VAL A 521 -12.91 6.01 -32.75
C VAL A 521 -13.19 7.51 -32.83
N ALA A 522 -13.67 7.98 -33.97
CA ALA A 522 -13.80 9.41 -34.26
C ALA A 522 -14.91 10.13 -33.47
N ASP A 523 -16.01 9.42 -33.17
CA ASP A 523 -17.26 9.96 -32.64
C ASP A 523 -17.59 9.47 -31.21
N CYS A 524 -16.90 8.44 -30.71
CA CYS A 524 -17.09 7.90 -29.37
C CYS A 524 -15.74 7.77 -28.65
N ARG A 525 -15.55 8.60 -27.62
CA ARG A 525 -14.28 8.69 -26.90
C ARG A 525 -14.07 7.48 -25.99
N GLU A 526 -15.16 6.97 -25.43
CA GLU A 526 -15.21 5.86 -24.48
C GLU A 526 -14.76 4.55 -25.13
N GLU A 527 -14.98 4.41 -26.44
CA GLU A 527 -14.59 3.25 -27.24
C GLU A 527 -13.13 3.28 -27.74
N CYS A 528 -12.38 4.35 -27.42
CA CYS A 528 -10.98 4.46 -27.80
C CYS A 528 -10.06 3.74 -26.80
N THR A 529 -9.29 2.76 -27.28
CA THR A 529 -8.12 2.23 -26.54
C THR A 529 -6.87 3.08 -26.78
N PHE A 530 -6.87 3.87 -27.86
CA PHE A 530 -5.82 4.83 -28.20
C PHE A 530 -6.43 6.20 -28.52
N TYR A 531 -5.81 7.25 -27.96
CA TYR A 531 -6.23 8.63 -28.13
C TYR A 531 -5.37 9.29 -29.18
N PHE A 532 -5.94 9.58 -30.34
CA PHE A 532 -5.18 10.19 -31.43
C PHE A 532 -4.80 11.65 -31.07
N PRO A 533 -3.52 11.93 -30.76
CA PRO A 533 -3.11 13.23 -30.28
C PRO A 533 -3.09 14.27 -31.41
N ALA A 534 -3.18 15.55 -31.05
CA ALA A 534 -2.66 16.59 -31.92
C ALA A 534 -1.12 16.51 -31.86
N THR A 535 -0.47 16.32 -33.00
CA THR A 535 0.99 16.21 -33.09
C THR A 535 1.61 17.49 -33.63
N ILE A 536 2.72 17.91 -33.03
CA ILE A 536 3.54 19.03 -33.47
C ILE A 536 4.98 18.52 -33.57
N ARG A 537 5.56 18.56 -34.76
CA ARG A 537 6.95 18.15 -35.02
C ARG A 537 7.82 19.37 -35.18
N TYR A 538 9.05 19.28 -34.69
CA TYR A 538 10.06 20.33 -34.76
C TYR A 538 11.47 19.73 -34.75
N GLU A 539 12.48 20.55 -34.99
CA GLU A 539 13.87 20.13 -34.96
C GLU A 539 14.26 19.68 -33.54
N GLY A 540 14.41 18.36 -33.36
CA GLY A 540 14.77 17.75 -32.07
C GLY A 540 13.64 17.03 -31.33
N GLY A 541 12.41 16.97 -31.84
CA GLY A 541 11.36 16.19 -31.15
C GLY A 541 9.94 16.22 -31.72
N VAL A 542 9.04 15.58 -30.97
CA VAL A 542 7.59 15.52 -31.24
C VAL A 542 6.84 15.85 -29.95
N ILE A 543 5.88 16.76 -30.04
CA ILE A 543 4.93 17.08 -28.97
C ILE A 543 3.58 16.45 -29.32
N GLY A 544 3.02 15.67 -28.40
CA GLY A 544 1.68 15.11 -28.49
C GLY A 544 0.75 15.77 -27.46
N ILE A 545 -0.39 16.28 -27.91
CA ILE A 545 -1.39 16.95 -27.05
C ILE A 545 -2.69 16.16 -27.12
N CYS A 546 -3.17 15.71 -25.96
CA CYS A 546 -4.46 15.03 -25.78
C CYS A 546 -5.30 15.79 -24.76
N GLY A 547 -6.47 16.28 -25.17
CA GLY A 547 -7.43 16.91 -24.26
C GLY A 547 -8.19 15.89 -23.40
N THR A 548 -8.78 16.34 -22.29
CA THR A 548 -9.62 15.53 -21.39
C THR A 548 -10.98 15.14 -21.99
N GLY A 549 -11.39 15.79 -23.07
CA GLY A 549 -12.62 15.47 -23.83
C GLY A 549 -13.73 16.51 -23.64
N ASP A 550 -13.58 17.39 -22.66
CA ASP A 550 -14.62 18.35 -22.27
C ASP A 550 -14.72 19.55 -23.23
N ASP A 551 -13.66 19.83 -23.99
CA ASP A 551 -13.62 20.95 -24.96
C ASP A 551 -12.59 20.67 -26.09
N HIS A 552 -13.10 20.25 -27.25
CA HIS A 552 -12.29 20.03 -28.46
C HIS A 552 -11.71 21.33 -29.04
N GLY A 553 -12.34 22.48 -28.78
CA GLY A 553 -11.88 23.80 -29.19
C GLY A 553 -10.63 24.21 -28.44
N ARG A 554 -10.65 24.15 -27.10
CA ARG A 554 -9.48 24.45 -26.25
C ARG A 554 -8.26 23.60 -26.57
N THR A 555 -8.45 22.31 -26.85
CA THR A 555 -7.33 21.41 -27.21
C THR A 555 -6.70 21.82 -28.54
N ARG A 556 -7.52 22.24 -29.51
CA ARG A 556 -7.06 22.73 -30.81
C ARG A 556 -6.34 24.07 -30.68
N ASP A 557 -6.88 24.99 -29.89
CA ASP A 557 -6.33 26.33 -29.71
C ASP A 557 -4.98 26.26 -28.96
N MET A 558 -4.89 25.44 -27.90
CA MET A 558 -3.62 25.12 -27.24
C MET A 558 -2.57 24.51 -28.19
N ALA A 559 -3.00 23.61 -29.09
CA ALA A 559 -2.10 23.05 -30.10
C ALA A 559 -1.67 24.10 -31.15
N ALA A 560 -2.47 25.13 -31.40
CA ALA A 560 -2.09 26.24 -32.26
C ALA A 560 -1.05 27.13 -31.56
N ASP A 561 -1.28 27.49 -30.31
CA ASP A 561 -0.37 28.32 -29.51
C ASP A 561 1.02 27.68 -29.37
N ILE A 562 1.05 26.37 -29.05
CA ILE A 562 2.31 25.61 -28.96
C ILE A 562 3.01 25.56 -30.32
N ARG A 563 2.25 25.43 -31.42
CA ARG A 563 2.84 25.41 -32.77
C ARG A 563 3.45 26.75 -33.15
N GLU A 564 2.82 27.87 -32.79
CA GLU A 564 3.40 29.21 -32.99
C GLU A 564 4.65 29.42 -32.13
N PHE A 565 4.60 29.02 -30.86
CA PHE A 565 5.74 29.09 -29.95
C PHE A 565 6.96 28.33 -30.49
N VAL A 566 6.76 27.09 -30.93
CA VAL A 566 7.82 26.25 -31.49
C VAL A 566 8.40 26.87 -32.77
N LYS A 567 7.54 27.32 -33.70
CA LYS A 567 7.99 28.01 -34.93
C LYS A 567 8.77 29.30 -34.65
N ALA A 568 8.39 30.06 -33.62
CA ALA A 568 9.11 31.27 -33.24
C ALA A 568 10.51 30.96 -32.68
N ARG A 569 10.68 29.80 -32.05
CA ARG A 569 11.96 29.33 -31.52
C ARG A 569 12.89 28.77 -32.59
N GLU A 570 12.37 28.06 -33.59
CA GLU A 570 13.17 27.55 -34.72
C GLU A 570 13.64 28.66 -35.69
N ARG A 571 13.03 29.86 -35.61
CA ARG A 571 13.43 31.04 -36.40
C ARG A 571 14.52 31.89 -35.75
N ARG A 572 14.88 31.60 -34.50
CA ARG A 572 15.99 32.24 -33.76
C ARG A 572 17.20 31.34 -33.81
#